data_AF-A0A1I6D3P5-F1
#
_entry.id   AF-A0A1I6D3P5-F1
#
_cell.length_a   1.000
_cell.length_b   1.000
_cell.length_c   1.000
_cell.angle_alpha   90.00
_cell.angle_beta   90.00
_cell.angle_gamma   90.00
#
_symmetry.space_group_name_H-M   'P 1'
#
loop_
_entity.id
_entity.type
_entity.pdbx_description
1 polymer ?
#
loop_
_entity_poly.entity_id
_entity_poly.type
_entity_poly.pdbx_seq_one_letter_code
_entity_poly.pdbx_strand_id
1 'polypeptide(L)'
;MKFEFPRRVSQVAVATAMTFALGTAAVAENHVIQAKGVKFDPMFLYIQPGDTVSFERMPSHNVETLDPMVPEGQEKIMSELGDNITVTFDTVGIVSYKCTPHWGNRMGGFIVVGEPENPGEIIDSYMAVTEEQKEYLPARGLLKKLRVDMEKNGMIGAPES
;
A
#
# COMPACT_ATOMS: atom_id res chain seq x y z
N MET A 1 -40.21 38.65 69.05
CA MET A 1 -40.43 37.20 69.17
C MET A 1 -40.26 36.62 67.77
N LYS A 2 -39.17 35.88 67.48
CA LYS A 2 -39.09 34.40 67.34
C LYS A 2 -39.94 33.91 66.14
N PHE A 3 -39.48 33.16 65.12
CA PHE A 3 -38.44 32.14 64.94
C PHE A 3 -38.27 31.92 63.40
N GLU A 4 -37.06 31.89 62.83
CA GLU A 4 -36.27 30.73 62.32
C GLU A 4 -36.30 30.42 60.80
N PHE A 5 -35.12 30.02 60.33
CA PHE A 5 -34.56 29.75 58.97
C PHE A 5 -35.10 28.41 58.34
N PRO A 6 -34.83 28.00 57.06
CA PRO A 6 -33.51 28.05 56.44
C PRO A 6 -33.34 28.23 54.90
N ARG A 7 -32.05 28.39 54.57
CA ARG A 7 -31.35 28.47 53.27
C ARG A 7 -31.85 27.49 52.20
N ARG A 8 -31.87 27.95 50.94
CA ARG A 8 -31.50 27.12 49.78
C ARG A 8 -30.58 27.89 48.84
N VAL A 9 -29.35 27.39 48.79
CA VAL A 9 -28.38 27.63 47.72
C VAL A 9 -28.86 26.80 46.53
N SER A 10 -28.90 27.35 45.32
CA SER A 10 -28.98 26.52 44.11
C SER A 10 -28.02 27.07 43.07
N GLN A 11 -26.91 26.36 42.93
CA GLN A 11 -25.92 26.52 41.87
C GLN A 11 -26.61 26.27 40.52
N VAL A 12 -26.38 27.13 39.52
CA VAL A 12 -26.62 26.78 38.13
C VAL A 12 -25.28 26.42 37.52
N ALA A 13 -25.19 25.16 37.10
CA ALA A 13 -24.01 24.50 36.59
C ALA A 13 -23.56 25.07 35.23
N VAL A 14 -22.24 25.23 35.07
CA VAL A 14 -21.61 25.47 33.77
C VAL A 14 -21.66 24.17 32.98
N ALA A 15 -22.46 24.13 31.91
CA ALA A 15 -22.52 23.00 31.00
C ALA A 15 -21.40 23.11 29.96
N THR A 16 -20.32 22.36 30.15
CA THR A 16 -19.26 22.20 29.16
C THR A 16 -19.79 21.38 27.99
N ALA A 17 -20.00 21.99 26.83
CA ALA A 17 -20.31 21.29 25.60
C ALA A 17 -19.04 20.55 25.12
N MET A 18 -18.97 19.24 25.33
CA MET A 18 -17.99 18.37 24.68
C MET A 18 -18.43 18.15 23.23
N THR A 19 -17.78 18.84 22.30
CA THR A 19 -17.89 18.56 20.87
C THR A 19 -17.16 17.24 20.60
N PHE A 20 -17.92 16.15 20.39
CA PHE A 20 -17.37 14.91 19.87
C PHE A 20 -16.91 15.13 18.43
N ALA A 21 -15.60 15.16 18.20
CA ALA A 21 -15.05 15.06 16.86
C ALA A 21 -15.27 13.63 16.35
N LEU A 22 -16.28 13.44 15.49
CA LEU A 22 -16.43 12.22 14.71
C LEU A 22 -15.30 12.19 13.68
N GLY A 23 -14.19 11.54 14.02
CA GLY A 23 -13.18 11.17 13.05
C GLY A 23 -13.78 10.14 12.10
N THR A 24 -13.83 10.44 10.81
CA THR A 24 -14.15 9.45 9.78
C THR A 24 -13.02 8.41 9.79
N ALA A 25 -13.28 7.22 10.31
CA ALA A 25 -12.41 6.09 10.04
C ALA A 25 -12.43 5.86 8.53
N ALA A 26 -11.26 5.95 7.87
CA ALA A 26 -11.13 5.49 6.51
C ALA A 26 -11.54 4.02 6.47
N VAL A 27 -12.49 3.68 5.58
CA VAL A 27 -12.93 2.30 5.41
C VAL A 27 -11.90 1.63 4.51
N ALA A 28 -11.31 0.53 4.97
CA ALA A 28 -10.42 -0.28 4.14
C ALA A 28 -11.14 -0.72 2.87
N GLU A 29 -10.55 -0.45 1.72
CA GLU A 29 -11.08 -0.80 0.41
C GLU A 29 -10.42 -2.08 -0.13
N ASN A 30 -11.16 -2.82 -0.95
CA ASN A 30 -10.59 -3.94 -1.70
C ASN A 30 -10.37 -3.55 -3.15
N HIS A 31 -9.15 -3.78 -3.61
CA HIS A 31 -8.69 -3.54 -4.97
C HIS A 31 -8.47 -4.87 -5.69
N VAL A 32 -8.51 -4.86 -7.03
CA VAL A 32 -8.36 -6.09 -7.82
C VAL A 32 -7.23 -5.95 -8.83
N ILE A 33 -6.34 -6.95 -8.84
CA ILE A 33 -5.32 -7.16 -9.86
C ILE A 33 -5.63 -8.47 -10.57
N GLN A 34 -5.80 -8.43 -11.89
CA GLN A 34 -6.10 -9.61 -12.70
C GLN A 34 -4.87 -10.05 -13.49
N ALA A 35 -4.65 -11.35 -13.59
CA ALA A 35 -3.78 -11.89 -14.63
C ALA A 35 -4.48 -11.80 -16.01
N LYS A 36 -3.80 -11.18 -16.97
CA LYS A 36 -4.23 -11.03 -18.38
C LYS A 36 -3.11 -11.49 -19.30
N GLY A 37 -3.10 -12.79 -19.62
CA GLY A 37 -1.95 -13.43 -20.25
C GLY A 37 -0.73 -13.34 -19.31
N VAL A 38 0.45 -13.04 -19.85
CA VAL A 38 1.70 -12.92 -19.06
C VAL A 38 1.88 -11.53 -18.42
N LYS A 39 0.81 -10.93 -17.90
CA LYS A 39 0.81 -9.58 -17.30
C LYS A 39 -0.20 -9.50 -16.15
N PHE A 40 0.12 -8.69 -15.14
CA PHE A 40 -0.84 -8.21 -14.16
C PHE A 40 -1.46 -6.90 -14.61
N ASP A 41 -2.77 -6.74 -14.37
CA ASP A 41 -3.54 -5.56 -14.70
C ASP A 41 -4.45 -5.13 -13.53
N PRO A 42 -4.25 -3.95 -12.94
CA PRO A 42 -3.20 -2.98 -13.28
C PRO A 42 -1.80 -3.48 -12.89
N MET A 43 -0.77 -2.96 -13.57
CA MET A 43 0.64 -3.25 -13.25
C MET A 43 1.12 -2.47 -12.02
N PHE A 44 0.61 -1.25 -11.84
CA PHE A 44 0.86 -0.37 -10.71
C PHE A 44 -0.47 -0.09 -10.04
N LEU A 45 -0.54 -0.34 -8.74
CA LEU A 45 -1.74 -0.10 -7.94
C LEU A 45 -1.37 0.80 -6.76
N TYR A 46 -2.15 1.85 -6.54
CA TYR A 46 -1.96 2.79 -5.44
C TYR A 46 -3.13 2.61 -4.46
N ILE A 47 -2.82 2.33 -3.20
CA ILE A 47 -3.80 1.98 -2.16
C ILE A 47 -3.47 2.69 -0.85
N GLN A 48 -4.39 2.69 0.10
CA GLN A 48 -4.14 3.18 1.46
C GLN A 48 -3.70 2.05 2.39
N PRO A 49 -2.95 2.35 3.48
CA PRO A 49 -2.68 1.38 4.52
C PRO A 49 -3.98 0.78 5.09
N GLY A 50 -4.00 -0.55 5.21
CA GLY A 50 -5.16 -1.34 5.65
C GLY A 50 -6.06 -1.84 4.51
N ASP A 51 -5.84 -1.38 3.28
CA ASP A 51 -6.56 -1.89 2.10
C ASP A 51 -6.15 -3.33 1.78
N THR A 52 -7.03 -4.02 1.04
CA THR A 52 -6.75 -5.36 0.53
C THR A 52 -6.59 -5.38 -0.99
N VAL A 53 -5.78 -6.29 -1.50
CA VAL A 53 -5.64 -6.56 -2.93
C VAL A 53 -5.96 -8.01 -3.23
N SER A 54 -6.95 -8.20 -4.10
CA SER A 54 -7.35 -9.50 -4.63
C SER A 54 -6.65 -9.78 -5.95
N PHE A 55 -5.85 -10.84 -5.99
CA PHE A 55 -5.22 -11.36 -7.20
C PHE A 55 -6.16 -12.37 -7.85
N GLU A 56 -6.65 -12.06 -9.05
CA GLU A 56 -7.70 -12.82 -9.71
C GLU A 56 -7.29 -13.34 -11.09
N ARG A 57 -8.05 -14.32 -11.58
CA ARG A 57 -7.84 -14.99 -12.88
C ARG A 57 -6.47 -15.66 -12.96
N MET A 58 -6.09 -16.30 -11.85
CA MET A 58 -4.77 -16.90 -11.69
C MET A 58 -4.54 -18.30 -12.30
N PRO A 59 -5.38 -18.93 -13.16
CA PRO A 59 -4.98 -20.18 -13.82
C PRO A 59 -3.62 -20.07 -14.52
N SER A 60 -2.69 -20.97 -14.17
CA SER A 60 -1.28 -20.97 -14.62
C SER A 60 -0.42 -19.81 -14.10
N HIS A 61 -0.90 -19.03 -13.13
CA HIS A 61 -0.19 -17.91 -12.53
C HIS A 61 -0.13 -18.07 -11.00
N ASN A 62 0.84 -17.40 -10.39
CA ASN A 62 0.93 -17.21 -8.94
C ASN A 62 1.40 -15.77 -8.68
N VAL A 63 1.39 -15.37 -7.42
CA VAL A 63 2.01 -14.12 -6.97
C VAL A 63 3.04 -14.40 -5.88
N GLU A 64 4.23 -13.84 -6.05
CA GLU A 64 5.36 -13.95 -5.13
C GLU A 64 5.99 -12.57 -4.92
N THR A 65 6.26 -12.17 -3.68
CA THR A 65 7.03 -10.95 -3.40
C THR A 65 8.47 -11.06 -3.89
N LEU A 66 9.05 -9.95 -4.34
CA LEU A 66 10.50 -9.86 -4.56
C LEU A 66 11.15 -9.43 -3.25
N ASP A 67 11.61 -10.38 -2.45
CA ASP A 67 12.14 -10.17 -1.10
C ASP A 67 13.06 -8.94 -0.90
N PRO A 68 14.04 -8.63 -1.78
CA PRO A 68 14.90 -7.44 -1.61
C PRO A 68 14.24 -6.13 -2.07
N MET A 69 13.00 -6.17 -2.54
CA MET A 69 12.25 -5.05 -3.12
C MET A 69 10.85 -4.89 -2.49
N VAL A 70 10.77 -5.12 -1.18
CA VAL A 70 9.58 -4.84 -0.36
C VAL A 70 9.99 -4.07 0.90
N PRO A 71 9.10 -3.28 1.49
CA PRO A 71 9.38 -2.57 2.75
C PRO A 71 9.68 -3.54 3.90
N GLU A 72 10.50 -3.11 4.86
CA GLU A 72 10.72 -3.88 6.08
C GLU A 72 9.39 -4.09 6.82
N GLY A 73 9.16 -5.33 7.29
CA GLY A 73 7.92 -5.69 7.99
C GLY A 73 6.72 -5.98 7.07
N GLN A 74 6.83 -5.79 5.75
CA GLN A 74 5.82 -6.29 4.81
C GLN A 74 5.78 -7.83 4.84
N GLU A 75 4.58 -8.40 4.99
CA GLU A 75 4.41 -9.84 4.90
C GLU A 75 4.76 -10.34 3.49
N LYS A 76 5.56 -11.41 3.42
CA LYS A 76 5.93 -12.06 2.16
C LYS A 76 4.73 -12.78 1.58
N ILE A 77 4.57 -12.68 0.27
CA ILE A 77 3.52 -13.37 -0.47
C ILE A 77 4.16 -14.50 -1.25
N MET A 78 3.58 -15.68 -1.18
CA MET A 78 3.85 -16.79 -2.08
C MET A 78 2.56 -17.60 -2.23
N SER A 79 1.80 -17.35 -3.29
CA SER A 79 0.58 -18.11 -3.57
C SER A 79 0.92 -19.44 -4.23
N GLU A 80 0.05 -20.43 -4.02
CA GLU A 80 0.03 -21.62 -4.88
C GLU A 80 -0.31 -21.24 -6.33
N LEU A 81 0.11 -22.08 -7.27
CA LEU A 81 -0.16 -21.88 -8.69
C LEU A 81 -1.65 -22.12 -9.00
N GLY A 82 -2.32 -21.13 -9.59
CA GLY A 82 -3.75 -21.22 -9.90
C GLY A 82 -4.66 -20.49 -8.92
N ASP A 83 -4.16 -20.20 -7.72
CA ASP A 83 -4.99 -19.68 -6.64
C ASP A 83 -5.28 -18.19 -6.80
N ASN A 84 -6.56 -17.83 -6.66
CA ASN A 84 -6.95 -16.46 -6.40
C ASN A 84 -6.81 -16.21 -4.89
N ILE A 85 -6.08 -15.17 -4.50
CA ILE A 85 -5.84 -14.81 -3.10
C ILE A 85 -6.19 -13.35 -2.85
N THR A 86 -6.45 -13.00 -1.59
CA THR A 86 -6.61 -11.61 -1.12
C THR A 86 -5.63 -11.36 0.01
N VAL A 87 -4.89 -10.26 -0.07
CA VAL A 87 -3.84 -9.89 0.89
C VAL A 87 -4.10 -8.48 1.42
N THR A 88 -3.87 -8.26 2.71
CA THR A 88 -3.96 -6.93 3.35
C THR A 88 -2.60 -6.24 3.34
N PHE A 89 -2.58 -4.93 3.15
CA PHE A 89 -1.35 -4.14 3.06
C PHE A 89 -1.36 -3.00 4.08
N ASP A 90 -0.66 -3.16 5.19
CA ASP A 90 -0.57 -2.17 6.26
C ASP A 90 0.69 -1.30 6.19
N THR A 91 1.77 -1.84 5.62
CA THR A 91 3.09 -1.19 5.63
C THR A 91 3.21 -0.19 4.48
N VAL A 92 3.36 1.10 4.82
CA VAL A 92 3.63 2.17 3.84
C VAL A 92 4.92 1.86 3.07
N GLY A 93 4.86 1.98 1.74
CA GLY A 93 6.01 1.73 0.87
C GLY A 93 5.64 1.20 -0.50
N ILE A 94 6.63 0.65 -1.21
CA ILE A 94 6.47 0.06 -2.54
C ILE A 94 6.72 -1.44 -2.45
N VAL A 95 5.69 -2.25 -2.61
CA VAL A 95 5.76 -3.72 -2.60
C VAL A 95 5.90 -4.22 -4.03
N SER A 96 7.04 -4.85 -4.33
CA SER A 96 7.28 -5.47 -5.64
C SER A 96 6.90 -6.95 -5.63
N TYR A 97 6.23 -7.40 -6.69
CA TYR A 97 5.83 -8.81 -6.83
C TYR A 97 5.99 -9.33 -8.26
N LYS A 98 6.11 -10.65 -8.40
CA LYS A 98 6.24 -11.39 -9.67
C LYS A 98 5.27 -12.57 -9.73
N CYS A 99 5.08 -13.09 -10.93
CA CYS A 99 4.64 -14.46 -11.15
C CYS A 99 5.89 -15.32 -11.42
N THR A 100 6.15 -16.29 -10.56
CA THR A 100 7.35 -17.15 -10.59
C THR A 100 7.57 -17.86 -11.94
N PRO A 101 6.60 -18.62 -12.49
CA PRO A 101 6.80 -19.34 -13.76
C PRO A 101 6.96 -18.42 -14.98
N HIS A 102 6.52 -17.16 -14.89
CA HIS A 102 6.55 -16.19 -15.99
C HIS A 102 7.52 -15.03 -15.74
N TRP A 103 8.41 -15.15 -14.77
CA TRP A 103 9.32 -14.06 -14.40
C TRP A 103 10.30 -13.70 -15.52
N GLY A 104 10.74 -14.69 -16.30
CA GLY A 104 11.55 -14.45 -17.52
C GLY A 104 10.85 -13.57 -18.56
N ASN A 105 9.51 -13.55 -18.55
CA ASN A 105 8.68 -12.67 -19.39
C ASN A 105 8.33 -11.34 -18.71
N ARG A 106 8.91 -11.06 -17.53
CA ARG A 106 8.70 -9.83 -16.74
C ARG A 106 7.26 -9.68 -16.26
N MET A 107 6.59 -10.79 -15.98
CA MET A 107 5.26 -10.78 -15.36
C MET A 107 5.40 -10.42 -13.88
N GLY A 108 5.22 -9.15 -13.56
CA GLY A 108 5.28 -8.59 -12.22
C GLY A 108 4.66 -7.20 -12.18
N GLY A 109 4.59 -6.62 -10.99
CA GLY A 109 3.99 -5.32 -10.76
C GLY A 109 4.40 -4.74 -9.41
N PHE A 110 3.80 -3.61 -9.06
CA PHE A 110 4.05 -2.90 -7.81
C PHE A 110 2.76 -2.44 -7.17
N ILE A 111 2.70 -2.54 -5.85
CA ILE A 111 1.66 -1.95 -5.02
C ILE A 111 2.32 -0.83 -4.22
N VAL A 112 1.82 0.39 -4.39
CA VAL A 112 2.25 1.57 -3.65
C VAL A 112 1.24 1.79 -2.53
N VAL A 113 1.68 1.61 -1.29
CA VAL A 113 0.85 1.70 -0.09
C VAL A 113 1.08 3.05 0.57
N GLY A 114 0.01 3.86 0.67
CA GLY A 114 0.05 5.20 1.23
C GLY A 114 0.92 6.17 0.43
N GLU A 115 1.63 7.04 1.16
CA GLU A 115 2.58 8.01 0.62
C GLU A 115 3.98 7.66 1.11
N PRO A 116 4.75 6.83 0.37
CA PRO A 116 6.11 6.48 0.78
C PRO A 116 6.99 7.74 0.87
N GLU A 117 7.83 7.83 1.90
CA GLU A 117 8.85 8.87 1.96
C GLU A 117 9.90 8.63 0.87
N ASN A 118 10.26 9.68 0.13
CA ASN A 118 11.27 9.66 -0.94
C ASN A 118 11.11 8.47 -1.92
N PRO A 119 9.97 8.34 -2.62
CA PRO A 119 9.71 7.16 -3.45
C PRO A 119 10.72 6.98 -4.59
N GLY A 120 11.38 8.07 -5.01
CA GLY A 120 12.49 8.01 -5.96
C GLY A 120 13.70 7.24 -5.41
N GLU A 121 14.07 7.45 -4.15
CA GLU A 121 15.19 6.74 -3.52
C GLU A 121 14.86 5.25 -3.31
N ILE A 122 13.60 4.94 -2.99
CA ILE A 122 13.14 3.55 -2.90
C ILE A 122 13.32 2.85 -4.25
N ILE A 123 12.89 3.47 -5.35
CA ILE A 123 13.08 2.90 -6.70
C ILE A 123 14.56 2.75 -7.03
N ASP A 124 15.41 3.71 -6.66
CA ASP A 124 16.85 3.61 -6.91
C ASP A 124 17.50 2.47 -6.12
N SER A 125 17.08 2.25 -4.88
CA SER A 125 17.53 1.11 -4.08
C SER A 125 17.13 -0.22 -4.73
N TYR A 126 15.90 -0.32 -5.24
CA TYR A 126 15.44 -1.52 -5.97
C TYR A 126 16.18 -1.68 -7.30
N MET A 127 16.52 -0.59 -7.99
CA MET A 127 17.33 -0.65 -9.21
C MET A 127 18.73 -1.21 -8.93
N ALA A 128 19.38 -0.78 -7.85
CA ALA A 128 20.69 -1.31 -7.44
C ALA A 128 20.66 -2.83 -7.21
N VAL A 129 19.59 -3.35 -6.59
CA VAL A 129 19.39 -4.81 -6.44
C VAL A 129 19.39 -5.51 -7.81
N THR A 130 18.81 -4.92 -8.86
CA THR A 130 18.82 -5.53 -10.21
C THR A 130 20.21 -5.56 -10.85
N GLU A 131 21.12 -4.68 -10.43
CA GLU A 131 22.48 -4.61 -10.95
C GLU A 131 23.39 -5.64 -10.27
N GLU A 132 23.19 -5.85 -8.97
CA GLU A 132 23.95 -6.80 -8.16
C GLU A 132 23.46 -8.24 -8.32
N GLN A 133 22.15 -8.44 -8.44
CA GLN A 133 21.52 -9.76 -8.36
C GLN A 133 20.78 -10.10 -9.66
N LYS A 134 21.40 -10.96 -10.47
CA LYS A 134 20.93 -11.31 -11.82
C LYS A 134 19.50 -11.87 -11.87
N GLU A 135 19.05 -12.54 -10.82
CA GLU A 135 17.69 -13.07 -10.72
C GLU A 135 16.62 -11.96 -10.82
N TYR A 136 16.94 -10.74 -10.37
CA TYR A 136 16.01 -9.62 -10.37
C TYR A 136 16.13 -8.71 -11.61
N LEU A 137 17.02 -9.02 -12.56
CA LEU A 137 17.15 -8.27 -13.83
C LEU A 137 15.82 -8.02 -14.57
N PRO A 138 14.83 -8.94 -14.58
CA PRO A 138 13.56 -8.67 -15.23
C PRO A 138 12.80 -7.47 -14.64
N ALA A 139 13.01 -7.13 -13.35
CA ALA A 139 12.39 -6.00 -12.67
C ALA A 139 12.86 -4.64 -13.20
N ARG A 140 14.09 -4.55 -13.73
CA ARG A 140 14.71 -3.28 -14.17
C ARG A 140 13.84 -2.48 -15.14
N GLY A 141 13.20 -3.16 -16.08
CA GLY A 141 12.29 -2.52 -17.04
C GLY A 141 10.95 -2.10 -16.42
N LEU A 142 10.50 -2.80 -15.38
CA LEU A 142 9.26 -2.50 -14.65
C LEU A 142 9.48 -1.30 -13.71
N LEU A 143 10.59 -1.26 -12.98
CA LEU A 143 10.99 -0.15 -12.11
C LEU A 143 11.11 1.19 -12.88
N LYS A 144 11.70 1.17 -14.07
CA LYS A 144 11.74 2.36 -14.94
C LYS A 144 10.34 2.86 -15.33
N LYS A 145 9.40 1.95 -15.57
CA LYS A 145 8.02 2.32 -15.88
C LYS A 145 7.28 2.85 -14.64
N LEU A 146 7.51 2.25 -13.47
CA LEU A 146 6.97 2.74 -12.21
C LEU A 146 7.43 4.16 -11.93
N ARG A 147 8.74 4.46 -12.08
CA ARG A 147 9.26 5.82 -11.89
C ARG A 147 8.51 6.85 -12.76
N VAL A 148 8.38 6.56 -14.06
CA VAL A 148 7.65 7.43 -15.00
C VAL A 148 6.18 7.58 -14.61
N ASP A 149 5.55 6.53 -14.08
CA ASP A 149 4.17 6.59 -13.60
C ASP A 149 4.04 7.48 -12.36
N MET A 150 4.93 7.31 -11.37
CA MET A 150 4.97 8.11 -10.15
C MET A 150 5.32 9.59 -10.41
N GLU A 151 6.20 9.88 -11.39
CA GLU A 151 6.46 11.25 -11.85
C GLU A 151 5.20 11.90 -12.43
N LYS A 152 4.43 11.17 -13.26
CA LYS A 152 3.16 11.66 -13.81
C LYS A 152 2.10 11.90 -12.75
N ASN A 153 2.12 11.10 -11.69
CA ASN A 153 1.25 11.25 -10.54
C ASN A 153 1.76 12.29 -9.52
N GLY A 154 2.87 12.98 -9.81
CA GLY A 154 3.43 14.04 -8.96
C GLY A 154 4.05 13.54 -7.64
N MET A 155 4.29 12.23 -7.51
CA MET A 155 4.86 11.61 -6.30
C MET A 155 6.38 11.68 -6.27
N ILE A 156 7.01 11.77 -7.44
CA ILE A 156 8.46 11.95 -7.59
C ILE A 156 8.68 13.24 -8.37
N GLY A 157 9.49 14.15 -7.81
CA GLY A 157 9.94 15.32 -8.56
C GLY A 157 10.70 14.86 -9.81
N ALA A 158 10.45 15.48 -10.96
CA ALA A 158 11.25 15.22 -12.15
C ALA A 158 12.74 15.34 -11.79
N PRO A 159 13.62 14.44 -12.28
CA PRO A 159 15.04 14.52 -11.97
C PRO A 159 15.52 15.93 -12.29
N GLU A 160 16.18 16.59 -11.33
CA GLU A 160 16.81 17.88 -11.59
C GLU A 160 17.76 17.71 -12.78
N SER A 161 17.51 18.47 -13.83
CA SER A 161 18.20 18.40 -15.12
C SER A 161 19.68 18.73 -15.03
#